data_AF-W7L2J9-F1
#
_entry.id   AF-W7L2J9-F1
#
_cell.length_a   1.000
_cell.length_b   1.000
_cell.length_c   1.000
_cell.angle_alpha   90.00
_cell.angle_beta   90.00
_cell.angle_gamma   90.00
#
_symmetry.space_group_name_H-M   'P 1'
#
loop_
_entity.id
_entity.type
_entity.pdbx_description
1 polymer ?
#
loop_
_entity_poly.entity_id
_entity_poly.type
_entity_poly.pdbx_seq_one_letter_code
_entity_poly.pdbx_strand_id
1 'polypeptide(L)'
;MNITSYTVEYIQDPTGILTGDRYEFFLDIDVDEEDELYSENGMKLRVLYFKNGEDERILNYHFVEGGSGTILDFALDEDEEQTVSAFCRENLSQAEE
;
A
#
# COMPACT_ATOMS: atom_id res chain seq x y z
N MET A 1 3.33 13.07 -3.39
CA MET A 1 3.61 11.62 -3.40
C MET A 1 3.60 11.03 -4.82
N ASN A 2 4.69 10.39 -5.26
CA ASN A 2 4.74 9.61 -6.50
C ASN A 2 5.14 8.15 -6.23
N ILE A 3 4.44 7.19 -6.83
CA ILE A 3 4.77 5.75 -6.72
C ILE A 3 5.77 5.42 -7.83
N THR A 4 7.00 5.04 -7.46
CA THR A 4 8.08 4.76 -8.42
C THR A 4 8.21 3.28 -8.76
N SER A 5 7.88 2.41 -7.81
CA SER A 5 7.88 0.97 -7.95
C SER A 5 6.86 0.36 -7.00
N TYR A 6 6.42 -0.86 -7.28
CA TYR A 6 5.50 -1.56 -6.41
C TYR A 6 5.66 -3.07 -6.51
N THR A 7 5.20 -3.77 -5.49
CA THR A 7 4.99 -5.20 -5.49
C THR A 7 3.67 -5.48 -4.81
N VAL A 8 2.91 -6.45 -5.32
CA VAL A 8 1.64 -6.87 -4.75
C VAL A 8 1.72 -8.36 -4.43
N GLU A 9 1.29 -8.73 -3.23
CA GLU A 9 1.23 -10.12 -2.77
C GLU A 9 -0.19 -10.48 -2.36
N TYR A 10 -0.70 -11.60 -2.88
CA TYR A 10 -1.98 -12.15 -2.44
C TYR A 10 -1.82 -12.88 -1.09
N ILE A 11 -2.62 -12.49 -0.11
CA ILE A 11 -2.63 -13.10 1.22
C ILE A 11 -3.60 -14.29 1.19
N GLN A 12 -3.03 -15.50 1.18
CA GLN A 12 -3.82 -16.72 1.33
C GLN A 12 -4.44 -16.79 2.74
N ASP A 13 -5.77 -16.93 2.82
CA ASP A 13 -6.45 -17.26 4.08
C ASP A 13 -6.46 -18.79 4.28
N PRO A 14 -5.58 -19.36 5.13
CA PRO A 14 -5.54 -20.80 5.35
C PRO A 14 -6.78 -21.31 6.10
N THR A 15 -7.54 -20.42 6.74
CA THR A 15 -8.71 -20.81 7.55
C THR A 15 -9.98 -20.94 6.72
N GLY A 16 -10.09 -20.19 5.61
CA GLY A 16 -11.29 -20.10 4.78
C GLY A 16 -12.49 -19.48 5.50
N ILE A 17 -12.27 -18.81 6.63
CA ILE A 17 -13.33 -18.17 7.43
C ILE A 17 -13.57 -16.76 6.91
N LEU A 18 -12.52 -16.11 6.39
CA LEU A 18 -12.61 -14.74 5.94
C LEU A 18 -13.23 -14.69 4.56
N THR A 19 -14.28 -13.89 4.42
CA THR A 19 -14.84 -13.54 3.11
C THR A 19 -13.99 -12.43 2.48
N GLY A 20 -13.77 -12.54 1.17
CA GLY A 20 -12.99 -11.61 0.39
C GLY A 20 -11.48 -11.85 0.44
N ASP A 21 -10.85 -11.43 -0.64
CA ASP A 21 -9.43 -11.52 -0.92
C ASP A 21 -8.69 -10.36 -0.27
N ARG A 22 -7.47 -10.63 0.19
CA ARG A 22 -6.58 -9.61 0.77
C ARG A 22 -5.29 -9.59 -0.01
N TYR A 23 -4.81 -8.38 -0.24
CA TYR A 23 -3.58 -8.13 -0.95
C TYR A 23 -2.73 -7.20 -0.11
N GLU A 24 -1.44 -7.51 -0.01
CA GLU A 24 -0.47 -6.60 0.57
C GLU A 24 0.30 -5.93 -0.57
N PHE A 25 0.18 -4.61 -0.65
CA PHE A 25 0.95 -3.78 -1.58
C PHE A 25 2.14 -3.19 -0.84
N PHE A 26 3.31 -3.29 -1.46
CA PHE A 26 4.54 -2.62 -1.07
C PHE A 26 4.83 -1.58 -2.14
N LEU A 27 4.58 -0.31 -1.85
CA LEU A 27 4.77 0.80 -2.78
C LEU A 27 6.06 1.53 -2.39
N ASP A 28 6.99 1.68 -3.33
CA ASP A 28 8.13 2.58 -3.18
C ASP A 28 7.68 3.99 -3.59
N ILE A 29 7.85 4.93 -2.66
CA ILE A 29 7.34 6.29 -2.79
C ILE A 29 8.49 7.27 -2.87
N ASP A 30 8.37 8.18 -3.83
CA ASP A 30 9.21 9.36 -3.99
C ASP A 30 8.40 10.61 -3.60
N VAL A 31 8.98 11.40 -2.70
CA VAL A 31 8.44 12.67 -2.20
C VAL A 31 9.54 13.73 -2.28
N ASP A 32 9.14 14.99 -2.41
CA ASP A 32 10.07 16.11 -2.48
C ASP A 32 10.89 16.25 -1.17
N GLU A 33 12.10 16.80 -1.26
CA GLU A 33 13.00 16.97 -0.09
C GLU A 33 12.43 17.88 1.01
N GLU A 34 11.44 18.71 0.67
CA GLU A 34 10.75 19.61 1.61
C GLU A 34 9.55 18.94 2.29
N ASP A 35 9.18 17.73 1.89
CA ASP A 35 8.04 16.98 2.41
C ASP A 35 8.35 16.35 3.77
N GLU A 36 7.35 16.27 4.65
CA GLU A 36 7.53 15.69 6.00
C GLU A 36 7.83 14.19 5.97
N LEU A 37 7.42 13.52 4.88
CA LEU A 37 7.67 12.11 4.67
C LEU A 37 9.07 11.85 4.09
N TYR A 38 9.84 12.86 3.71
CA TYR A 38 11.12 12.66 3.05
C TYR A 38 12.16 11.95 3.94
N SER A 39 12.86 10.96 3.39
CA SER A 39 14.06 10.37 3.99
C SER A 39 15.08 10.02 2.91
N GLU A 40 16.35 10.24 3.21
CA GLU A 40 17.48 9.91 2.33
C GLU A 40 17.56 8.40 2.02
N ASN A 41 17.00 7.55 2.87
CA ASN A 41 16.97 6.10 2.64
C ASN A 41 15.78 5.64 1.79
N GLY A 42 14.95 6.57 1.33
CA GLY A 42 13.71 6.31 0.60
C GLY A 42 12.53 5.98 1.49
N MET A 43 11.32 6.04 0.93
CA MET A 43 10.08 5.75 1.63
C MET A 43 9.31 4.60 0.99
N LYS A 44 8.66 3.81 1.83
CA LYS A 44 7.77 2.73 1.42
C LYS A 44 6.41 2.89 2.08
N LEU A 45 5.36 2.59 1.36
CA LEU A 45 4.01 2.49 1.90
C LEU A 45 3.54 1.06 1.75
N ARG A 46 3.26 0.44 2.90
CA ARG A 46 2.61 -0.87 2.96
C ARG A 46 1.11 -0.66 3.04
N VAL A 47 0.35 -1.25 2.13
CA VAL A 47 -1.10 -1.11 2.08
C VAL A 47 -1.75 -2.49 2.12
N LEU A 48 -2.61 -2.71 3.11
CA LEU A 48 -3.47 -3.88 3.16
C LEU A 48 -4.77 -3.56 2.44
N TYR A 49 -4.94 -4.13 1.26
CA TYR A 49 -6.11 -3.93 0.42
C TYR A 49 -7.06 -5.12 0.51
N PHE A 50 -8.36 -4.83 0.53
CA PHE A 50 -9.42 -5.84 0.55
C PHE A 50 -10.24 -5.77 -0.73
N LYS A 51 -10.59 -6.94 -1.27
CA LYS A 51 -11.51 -7.06 -2.40
C LYS A 51 -12.48 -8.21 -2.20
N ASN A 52 -13.76 -7.96 -2.40
CA ASN A 52 -14.81 -8.97 -2.38
C ASN A 52 -15.91 -8.60 -3.38
N GLY A 53 -15.76 -9.04 -4.63
CA GLY A 53 -16.65 -8.65 -5.71
C GLY A 53 -16.51 -7.15 -6.03
N GLU A 54 -17.56 -6.38 -5.76
CA GLU A 54 -17.60 -4.92 -5.93
C GLU A 54 -17.14 -4.16 -4.68
N ASP A 55 -17.04 -4.82 -3.53
CA ASP A 55 -16.54 -4.20 -2.29
C ASP A 55 -15.01 -4.19 -2.30
N GLU A 56 -14.43 -3.00 -2.38
CA GLU A 56 -12.98 -2.81 -2.39
C GLU A 56 -12.58 -1.61 -1.54
N ARG A 57 -11.54 -1.77 -0.73
CA ARG A 57 -11.08 -0.72 0.20
C ARG A 57 -9.70 -1.03 0.78
N ILE A 58 -9.04 0.02 1.25
CA ILE A 58 -7.87 -0.10 2.11
C ILE A 58 -8.35 -0.45 3.53
N LEU A 59 -7.83 -1.55 4.09
CA LEU A 59 -8.09 -1.95 5.48
C LEU A 59 -7.11 -1.30 6.46
N ASN A 60 -5.86 -1.15 6.04
CA ASN A 60 -4.79 -0.56 6.84
C ASN A 60 -3.65 -0.12 5.91
N TYR A 61 -2.86 0.85 6.35
CA TYR A 61 -1.65 1.27 5.67
C TYR A 61 -0.60 1.74 6.68
N HIS A 62 0.68 1.61 6.32
CA HIS A 62 1.81 2.04 7.14
C HIS A 62 2.96 2.57 6.28
N PHE A 63 3.49 3.73 6.65
CA PHE A 63 4.74 4.23 6.09
C PHE A 63 5.93 3.53 6.75
N VAL A 64 6.91 3.19 5.94
CA VAL A 64 8.12 2.47 6.35
C VAL A 64 9.33 3.14 5.73
N GLU A 65 10.28 3.53 6.56
CA GLU A 65 11.55 4.07 6.07
C GLU A 65 12.37 2.97 5.38
N GLY A 66 12.89 3.28 4.19
CA GLY A 66 13.81 2.43 3.46
C GLY A 66 15.09 2.16 4.27
N GLY A 67 15.64 0.95 4.16
CA GLY A 67 16.88 0.56 4.86
C GLY A 67 16.72 0.19 6.33
N SER A 68 16.01 0.99 7.13
CA SER A 68 15.82 0.73 8.58
C SER A 68 14.59 -0.14 8.86
N GLY A 69 13.56 -0.08 8.00
CA GLY A 69 12.29 -0.78 8.22
C GLY A 69 11.48 -0.20 9.37
N THR A 70 11.80 1.03 9.79
CA THR A 70 11.09 1.73 10.86
C THR A 70 9.70 2.12 10.35
N ILE A 71 8.67 1.71 11.08
CA ILE A 71 7.28 2.11 10.80
C ILE A 71 7.09 3.52 11.35
N LEU A 72 6.55 4.39 10.51
CA LEU A 72 6.27 5.78 10.81
C LEU A 72 4.77 5.97 10.98
N ASP A 73 4.39 6.76 11.99
CA ASP A 73 2.99 7.04 12.34
C ASP A 73 2.48 8.25 11.56
N PHE A 74 2.55 8.17 10.23
CA PHE A 74 1.99 9.17 9.33
C PHE A 74 0.67 8.66 8.73
N ALA A 75 -0.26 9.59 8.52
CA ALA A 75 -1.52 9.32 7.85
C ALA A 75 -1.45 9.81 6.40
N LEU A 76 -2.10 9.09 5.49
CA LEU A 76 -2.39 9.61 4.16
C LEU A 76 -3.44 10.71 4.30
N ASP A 77 -3.26 11.81 3.57
CA ASP A 77 -4.33 12.79 3.39
C ASP A 77 -5.42 12.25 2.43
N GLU A 78 -6.59 12.90 2.37
CA GLU A 78 -7.73 12.48 1.54
C GLU A 78 -7.36 12.32 0.05
N ASP A 79 -6.54 13.22 -0.50
CA ASP A 79 -6.09 13.14 -1.91
C ASP A 79 -5.12 11.97 -2.13
N GLU A 80 -4.25 11.70 -1.17
CA GLU A 80 -3.28 10.61 -1.24
C GLU A 80 -3.94 9.25 -1.07
N GLU A 81 -4.88 9.13 -0.13
CA GLU A 81 -5.65 7.90 0.09
C GLU A 81 -6.44 7.50 -1.17
N GLN A 82 -7.06 8.48 -1.84
CA GLN A 82 -7.75 8.24 -3.12
C GLN A 82 -6.78 7.77 -4.21
N THR A 83 -5.59 8.38 -4.28
CA THR A 83 -4.56 8.01 -5.26
C THR A 83 -4.07 6.58 -5.02
N VAL A 84 -3.75 6.24 -3.77
CA VAL A 84 -3.29 4.90 -3.38
C VAL A 84 -4.38 3.86 -3.59
N SER A 85 -5.63 4.16 -3.22
CA SER A 85 -6.75 3.24 -3.42
C SER A 85 -7.00 2.95 -4.90
N ALA A 86 -6.96 3.98 -5.75
CA ALA A 86 -7.09 3.82 -7.20
C ALA A 86 -5.95 2.97 -7.76
N PHE A 87 -4.71 3.24 -7.32
CA PHE A 87 -3.54 2.49 -7.72
C PHE A 87 -3.64 1.01 -7.33
N CYS A 88 -4.02 0.71 -6.09
CA CYS A 88 -4.23 -0.67 -5.64
C CYS A 88 -5.23 -1.37 -6.55
N ARG A 89 -6.42 -0.79 -6.75
CA ARG A 89 -7.47 -1.36 -7.60
C ARG A 89 -6.98 -1.72 -9.01
N GLU A 90 -6.28 -0.80 -9.67
CA GLU A 90 -5.83 -0.99 -11.05
C GLU A 90 -4.74 -2.06 -11.18
N ASN A 91 -4.01 -2.34 -10.09
CA ASN A 91 -2.86 -3.24 -10.08
C ASN A 91 -3.08 -4.58 -9.39
N LEU A 92 -4.29 -4.86 -8.90
CA LEU A 92 -4.63 -6.14 -8.24
C LEU A 92 -4.34 -7.36 -9.10
N SER A 93 -4.55 -7.27 -10.42
CA SER A 93 -4.37 -8.39 -11.34
C SER A 93 -2.93 -8.90 -11.41
N GLN A 94 -1.93 -8.08 -11.05
CA GLN A 94 -0.54 -8.53 -11.00
C GLN A 94 -0.24 -9.50 -9.86
N ALA A 95 -1.11 -9.57 -8.84
CA ALA A 95 -0.97 -10.55 -7.77
C ALA A 95 -1.43 -11.96 -8.19
N GLU A 96 -2.14 -12.07 -9.31
CA GLU A 96 -2.73 -13.30 -9.83
C GLU A 96 -1.90 -13.95 -10.96
N GLU A 97 -0.84 -13.28 -11.43
CA GLU A 97 0.13 -13.79 -12.42
C GLU A 97 1.33 -14.52 -11.77
#